data_AF-A0A8C5DVE0-F1
#
_entry.id   AF-A0A8C5DVE0-F1
#
_cell.length_a   1.000
_cell.length_b   1.000
_cell.length_c   1.000
_cell.angle_alpha   90.00
_cell.angle_beta   90.00
_cell.angle_gamma   90.00
#
_symmetry.space_group_name_H-M   'P 1'
#
loop_
_entity.id
_entity.type
_entity.pdbx_description
1 polymer ?
#
loop_
_entity_poly.entity_id
_entity_poly.type
_entity_poly.pdbx_seq_one_letter_code
_entity_poly.pdbx_strand_id
1 'polypeptide(L)' 'LSLLRSLKSNICFIGEGAFGKVAKCQVNSTSELVAVKIMKDTFTPMSGDHPQ' A
#
# COMPACT_ATOMS: atom_id res chain seq x y z
N LEU A 1 -0.91 -8.93 0.86
CA LEU A 1 -0.80 -9.42 -0.55
C LEU A 1 -2.11 -9.94 -1.16
N SER A 2 -3.08 -10.45 -0.39
CA SER A 2 -4.37 -10.94 -0.92
C SER A 2 -5.20 -9.88 -1.67
N LEU A 3 -5.32 -8.66 -1.12
CA LEU A 3 -6.10 -7.57 -1.73
C LEU A 3 -5.57 -7.17 -3.13
N LEU A 4 -4.24 -7.10 -3.30
CA LEU A 4 -3.58 -6.85 -4.59
C LEU A 4 -3.75 -7.98 -5.62
N ARG A 5 -4.22 -9.18 -5.23
CA ARG A 5 -4.51 -10.27 -6.16
C ARG A 5 -5.91 -10.17 -6.78
N SER A 6 -6.85 -9.45 -6.14
CA SER A 6 -8.20 -9.24 -6.66
C SER A 6 -8.33 -8.01 -7.58
N LEU A 7 -7.33 -7.12 -7.60
CA LEU A 7 -7.34 -5.81 -8.28
C LEU A 7 -6.49 -5.81 -9.58
N LYS A 8 -6.25 -6.99 -10.17
CA LYS A 8 -4.99 -7.36 -10.82
C LYS A 8 -4.93 -7.18 -12.35
N SER A 9 -5.71 -6.27 -12.94
CA SER A 9 -5.56 -6.00 -14.38
C SER A 9 -4.49 -4.95 -14.67
N ASN A 10 -4.41 -3.86 -13.89
CA ASN A 10 -3.47 -2.76 -14.13
C ASN A 10 -3.23 -1.97 -12.84
N ILE A 11 -2.01 -2.02 -12.30
CA ILE A 11 -1.60 -1.23 -11.13
C ILE A 11 -0.73 -0.08 -11.63
N CYS A 12 -1.17 1.16 -11.42
CA CYS A 12 -0.39 2.36 -11.72
C CYS A 12 -0.20 3.17 -10.44
N PHE A 13 1.04 3.37 -9.99
CA PHE A 13 1.33 4.19 -8.82
C PHE A 13 1.14 5.67 -9.16
N ILE A 14 0.31 6.37 -8.38
CA ILE A 14 -0.07 7.77 -8.60
C ILE A 14 0.38 8.70 -7.48
N GLY A 15 0.94 8.17 -6.39
CA GLY A 15 1.45 8.98 -5.30
C GLY A 15 2.25 8.19 -4.27
N GLU A 16 3.18 8.88 -3.63
CA GLU A 16 3.99 8.38 -2.51
C GLU A 16 4.11 9.47 -1.45
N GLY A 17 4.07 9.07 -0.18
CA GLY A 17 4.25 9.97 0.95
C GLY A 17 4.70 9.22 2.20
N ALA A 18 4.81 9.94 3.32
CA ALA A 18 5.35 9.41 4.58
C ALA A 18 4.62 8.14 5.07
N PHE A 19 3.32 8.03 4.79
CA PHE A 19 2.47 6.92 5.25
C PHE A 19 2.41 5.73 4.29
N GLY A 20 3.04 5.84 3.10
CA GLY A 20 3.04 4.77 2.09
C GLY A 20 2.70 5.26 0.68
N LYS A 21 2.21 4.35 -0.16
CA LYS A 21 1.97 4.59 -1.60
C LYS A 21 0.49 4.52 -1.94
N VAL A 22 0.09 5.20 -3.02
CA VAL A 22 -1.25 5.11 -3.60
C VAL A 22 -1.14 4.62 -5.03
N ALA A 23 -1.96 3.63 -5.39
CA ALA A 23 -2.05 3.11 -6.74
C ALA A 23 -3.48 3.21 -7.28
N LYS A 24 -3.60 3.64 -8.53
CA LYS A 24 -4.82 3.49 -9.34
C LYS A 24 -4.87 2.06 -9.86
N CYS A 25 -5.98 1.36 -9.60
CA CYS A 25 -6.20 -0.01 -10.04
C CYS A 25 -7.60 -0.17 -10.63
N GLN A 26 -7.80 -1.17 -11.48
CA GLN A 26 -9.12 -1.60 -11.93
C GLN A 26 -9.53 -2.87 -11.20
N VAL A 27 -10.76 -2.89 -10.67
CA VAL A 27 -11.34 -4.08 -10.04
C VAL A 27 -11.72 -5.06 -11.15
N ASN A 28 -11.16 -6.28 -11.13
CA ASN A 28 -11.36 -7.24 -12.22
C ASN A 28 -12.82 -7.67 -12.40
N SER A 29 -13.58 -7.75 -11.30
CA SER A 29 -14.96 -8.22 -11.33
C SER A 29 -15.98 -7.15 -11.76
N THR A 30 -15.69 -5.87 -11.53
CA THR A 30 -16.65 -4.77 -11.78
C THR A 30 -16.17 -3.78 -12.83
N SER A 31 -14.92 -3.89 -13.28
CA SER A 31 -14.25 -2.90 -14.14
C SER A 31 -14.15 -1.50 -13.53
N GLU A 32 -14.43 -1.34 -12.24
CA GLU A 32 -14.38 -0.06 -11.54
C GLU A 32 -12.93 0.39 -11.32
N LEU A 33 -12.70 1.71 -11.46
CA LEU A 33 -11.40 2.33 -11.17
C LEU A 33 -11.36 2.79 -9.70
N VAL A 34 -10.40 2.27 -8.94
CA VAL A 34 -10.24 2.54 -7.51
C VAL A 34 -8.84 3.05 -7.18
N ALA A 35 -8.72 3.77 -6.07
CA ALA A 35 -7.44 4.14 -5.47
C ALA A 35 -7.15 3.21 -4.27
N VAL A 36 -5.98 2.57 -4.29
CA VAL A 36 -5.54 1.64 -3.23
C VAL A 36 -4.42 2.29 -2.45
N LYS A 37 -4.61 2.50 -1.15
CA LYS A 37 -3.56 2.97 -0.25
C LYS A 37 -2.80 1.77 0.32
N ILE A 38 -1.51 1.73 0.04
CA ILE A 38 -0.57 0.72 0.53
C ILE A 38 0.18 1.36 1.69
N MET A 39 -0.16 0.95 2.91
CA MET A 39 0.47 1.44 4.13
C MET A 39 1.90 0.91 4.21
N LYS A 40 2.84 1.76 4.65
CA LYS A 40 4.18 1.30 5.03
C LYS A 40 4.05 0.57 6.38
N ASP A 41 4.58 -0.64 6.49
CA ASP A 41 4.63 -1.33 7.77
C ASP A 41 5.56 -0.54 8.70
N THR A 42 4.98 0.13 9.70
CA THR A 42 5.73 0.80 10.76
C THR A 42 6.14 -0.25 11.79
N PHE A 43 6.94 -1.23 11.40
CA PHE A 43 7.74 -1.95 12.37
C PHE A 43 9.05 -1.18 12.54
N THR A 44 8.99 -0.08 13.28
CA THR A 44 10.20 0.43 13.94
C THR A 44 10.44 -0.49 15.12
N PRO A 45 11.43 -1.41 15.09
CA PRO A 45 11.92 -1.95 16.35
C PRO A 45 12.33 -0.73 17.16
N MET A 46 11.65 -0.49 18.28
CA MET A 46 12.10 0.48 19.27
C MET A 46 13.51 0.02 19.64
N SER A 47 14.53 0.69 19.12
CA SER A 47 15.90 0.54 19.57
C SER A 47 15.90 1.04 21.01
N GLY A 48 15.64 0.12 21.93
CA GLY A 48 15.87 0.32 23.34
C GLY A 48 17.37 0.36 23.57
N ASP A 49 17.96 1.52 23.35
CA ASP A 49 19.30 1.84 23.85
C ASP A 49 19.18 3.11 24.71
N HIS A 50 18.86 2.88 25.96
CA HIS A 50 19.34 3.71 27.06
C HIS A 50 19.72 2.81 28.24
N PRO A 51 20.99 2.40 28.36
CA PRO A 51 21.65 2.27 29.64
C PRO A 51 22.49 3.52 29.92
N GLN A 52 22.47 3.96 31.18
CA GLN A 52 23.26 5.05 31.75
C GLN A 52 24.76 4.98 31.43
#